data_AF-A0A6G0WQF3-F1
#
_entry.id   AF-A0A6G0WQF3-F1
#
_cell.length_a   1.000
_cell.length_b   1.000
_cell.length_c   1.000
_cell.angle_alpha   90.00
_cell.angle_beta   90.00
_cell.angle_gamma   90.00
#
_symmetry.space_group_name_H-M   'P 1'
#
loop_
_entity.id
_entity.type
_entity.pdbx_description
1 polymer ?
#
loop_
_entity_poly.entity_id
_entity_poly.type
_entity_poly.pdbx_seq_one_letter_code
_entity_poly.pdbx_strand_id
1 'polypeptide(L)'
;MRQKSETLDRLFSDHPWLISLFKQLSPLGLIIGGEISSIVFAAISRREGSASQTEVDASAFTKLVYFHFFQTFIVALCAGSLVAVLQVITDKPFEVIRMLSQAVPQQASLYISYLLILTGLTLPLKLFRVHAAIKAALYHWFAPRLTPRERRSPWHSFTPMSKVEAVDQWRQLPLFFVALLVVVVFSPITPMVSWFGLLLFVIADIVYRRLFFFVYAPWRFTTGVYWPQMYGFIISSLYVSQVLLIGMLWFRVSDSRSAPDIIIQGQPTYKDSAYWYAMAPTIVASSLPVVTFFADLHNRRLYPRAAKFLPLIDCSRIDALRESLEHDRLKMSRSVYVQPALLQGPALVSEIEVTPANTYHEVVDVV
;
A
#
# COMPACT_ATOMS: atom_id res chain seq x y z
N MET A 1 -28.40 1.88 -3.01
CA MET A 1 -29.05 1.05 -1.96
C MET A 1 -30.45 1.52 -1.59
N ARG A 2 -30.73 2.84 -1.55
CA ARG A 2 -32.04 3.41 -1.20
C ARG A 2 -33.23 2.86 -2.02
N GLN A 3 -33.04 2.64 -3.32
CA GLN A 3 -34.09 2.12 -4.21
C GLN A 3 -34.33 0.60 -4.14
N LYS A 4 -33.51 -0.19 -3.41
CA LYS A 4 -33.51 -1.65 -3.54
C LYS A 4 -34.19 -2.39 -2.38
N SER A 5 -34.56 -1.71 -1.29
CA SER A 5 -35.17 -2.30 -0.10
C SER A 5 -36.02 -1.26 0.63
N GLU A 6 -37.33 -1.46 0.69
CA GLU A 6 -38.29 -0.57 1.38
C GLU A 6 -38.03 -0.49 2.89
N THR A 7 -37.50 -1.55 3.50
CA THR A 7 -37.15 -1.59 4.93
C THR A 7 -35.95 -0.71 5.25
N LEU A 8 -34.92 -0.69 4.38
CA LEU A 8 -33.78 0.22 4.53
C LEU A 8 -34.16 1.67 4.30
N ASP A 9 -35.07 1.96 3.37
CA ASP A 9 -35.48 3.35 3.11
C ASP A 9 -36.28 3.94 4.28
N ARG A 10 -37.18 3.15 4.89
CA ARG A 10 -37.88 3.53 6.13
C ARG A 10 -36.92 3.80 7.30
N LEU A 11 -35.91 2.95 7.47
CA LEU A 11 -34.91 3.13 8.53
C LEU A 11 -34.04 4.38 8.32
N PHE A 12 -33.73 4.73 7.06
CA PHE A 12 -33.01 5.96 6.73
C PHE A 12 -33.87 7.22 6.78
N SER A 13 -35.18 7.13 6.58
CA SER A 13 -36.09 8.26 6.80
C SER A 13 -36.27 8.58 8.29
N ASP A 14 -36.34 7.55 9.14
CA ASP A 14 -36.53 7.73 10.59
C ASP A 14 -35.27 8.27 11.28
N HIS A 15 -34.09 7.95 10.73
CA HIS A 15 -32.79 8.33 11.30
C HIS A 15 -31.83 8.89 10.22
N PRO A 16 -31.96 10.18 9.85
CA PRO A 16 -31.13 10.81 8.82
C PRO A 16 -29.63 10.83 9.18
N TRP A 17 -29.31 10.79 10.47
CA TRP A 17 -27.92 10.71 10.96
C TRP A 17 -27.21 9.42 10.52
N LEU A 18 -27.92 8.30 10.34
CA LEU A 18 -27.33 7.04 9.88
C LEU A 18 -26.73 7.18 8.47
N ILE A 19 -27.37 7.95 7.60
CA ILE A 19 -26.86 8.20 6.23
C ILE A 19 -25.48 8.88 6.29
N SER A 20 -25.33 9.87 7.18
CA SER A 20 -24.04 10.56 7.37
C SER A 20 -22.97 9.62 7.93
N LEU A 21 -23.35 8.75 8.86
CA LEU A 21 -22.46 7.76 9.46
C LEU A 21 -22.01 6.70 8.43
N PHE A 22 -22.91 6.15 7.61
CA PHE A 22 -22.55 5.19 6.55
C PHE A 22 -21.65 5.81 5.48
N LYS A 23 -21.85 7.08 5.14
CA LYS A 23 -20.98 7.81 4.21
C LYS A 23 -19.56 7.95 4.77
N GLN A 24 -19.40 8.22 6.06
CA GLN A 24 -18.09 8.32 6.72
C GLN A 24 -17.45 6.96 6.98
N LEU A 25 -18.25 5.93 7.24
CA LEU A 25 -17.77 4.56 7.44
C LEU A 25 -17.23 3.93 6.15
N SER A 26 -17.75 4.31 4.98
CA SER A 26 -17.31 3.73 3.70
C SER A 26 -15.79 3.83 3.48
N PRO A 27 -15.15 5.01 3.53
CA PRO A 27 -13.69 5.11 3.35
C PRO A 27 -12.90 4.48 4.50
N LEU A 28 -13.42 4.49 5.73
CA LEU A 28 -12.81 3.76 6.87
C LEU A 28 -12.82 2.26 6.64
N GLY A 29 -13.93 1.71 6.15
CA GLY A 29 -14.09 0.30 5.83
C GLY A 29 -13.13 -0.16 4.74
N LEU A 30 -12.82 0.69 3.75
CA LEU A 30 -11.80 0.39 2.74
C LEU A 30 -10.40 0.23 3.37
N ILE A 31 -10.04 1.11 4.31
CA ILE A 31 -8.74 1.06 5.00
C ILE A 31 -8.67 -0.18 5.91
N ILE A 32 -9.71 -0.41 6.73
CA ILE A 32 -9.76 -1.55 7.66
C ILE A 32 -9.74 -2.87 6.88
N GLY A 33 -10.54 -3.00 5.82
CA GLY A 33 -10.55 -4.18 4.97
C GLY A 33 -9.19 -4.43 4.31
N GLY A 34 -8.47 -3.36 3.96
CA GLY A 34 -7.11 -3.42 3.45
C GLY A 34 -6.06 -3.90 4.47
N GLU A 35 -6.19 -3.49 5.73
CA GLU A 35 -5.31 -3.96 6.80
C GLU A 35 -5.57 -5.43 7.15
N ILE A 36 -6.82 -5.88 7.08
CA ILE A 36 -7.19 -7.29 7.26
C ILE A 36 -6.63 -8.14 6.12
N SER A 37 -6.76 -7.69 4.87
CA SER A 37 -6.26 -8.43 3.72
C SER A 37 -4.75 -8.63 3.76
N SER A 38 -4.00 -7.68 4.33
CA SER A 38 -2.55 -7.80 4.55
C SER A 38 -2.17 -9.02 5.39
N ILE A 39 -2.98 -9.38 6.38
CA ILE A 39 -2.75 -10.57 7.21
C ILE A 39 -3.00 -11.85 6.40
N VAL A 40 -4.08 -11.86 5.62
CA VAL A 40 -4.47 -13.01 4.80
C VAL A 40 -3.44 -13.28 3.71
N PHE A 41 -3.03 -12.26 2.95
CA PHE A 41 -2.04 -12.43 1.88
C PHE A 41 -0.64 -12.73 2.40
N ALA A 42 -0.28 -12.28 3.61
CA ALA A 42 0.94 -12.73 4.27
C ALA A 42 0.91 -14.22 4.58
N ALA A 43 -0.22 -14.74 5.07
CA ALA A 43 -0.39 -16.17 5.35
C ALA A 43 -0.33 -17.01 4.07
N ILE A 44 -0.99 -16.57 3.00
CA ILE A 44 -0.96 -17.24 1.69
C ILE A 44 0.46 -17.24 1.13
N SER A 45 1.13 -16.10 1.10
CA SER A 45 2.47 -15.98 0.49
C SER A 45 3.53 -16.79 1.26
N ARG A 46 3.37 -16.98 2.57
CA ARG A 46 4.24 -17.89 3.35
C ARG A 46 4.03 -19.36 3.00
N ARG A 47 2.83 -19.75 2.58
CA ARG A 47 2.49 -21.13 2.19
C ARG A 47 2.96 -21.50 0.78
N GLU A 48 3.36 -20.52 -0.03
CA GLU A 48 3.85 -20.74 -1.40
C GLU A 48 5.23 -21.42 -1.45
N GLY A 49 5.97 -21.44 -0.33
CA GLY A 49 7.23 -22.18 -0.25
C GLY A 49 8.41 -21.49 -0.94
N SER A 50 8.40 -20.16 -1.07
CA SER A 50 9.54 -19.42 -1.62
C SER A 50 10.82 -19.63 -0.79
N ALA A 51 11.97 -19.67 -1.46
CA ALA A 51 13.25 -20.00 -0.83
C ALA A 51 13.73 -18.92 0.15
N SER A 52 13.37 -17.65 -0.11
CA SER A 52 13.78 -16.52 0.73
C SER A 52 12.58 -15.74 1.29
N GLN A 53 12.74 -15.16 2.48
CA GLN A 53 11.73 -14.29 3.09
C GLN A 53 11.49 -13.01 2.28
N THR A 54 12.50 -12.54 1.55
CA THR A 54 12.40 -11.37 0.65
C THR A 54 11.51 -11.65 -0.57
N GLU A 55 11.55 -12.88 -1.11
CA GLU A 55 10.63 -13.30 -2.17
C GLU A 55 9.20 -13.46 -1.65
N VAL A 56 9.03 -14.01 -0.43
CA VAL A 56 7.72 -14.08 0.23
C VAL A 56 7.11 -12.69 0.37
N ASP A 57 7.89 -11.71 0.84
CA ASP A 57 7.46 -10.32 0.99
C ASP A 57 7.11 -9.69 -0.37
N ALA A 58 7.90 -9.93 -1.43
CA ALA A 58 7.62 -9.44 -2.78
C ALA A 58 6.35 -10.03 -3.39
N SER A 59 6.12 -11.33 -3.16
CA SER A 59 4.91 -12.02 -3.56
C SER A 59 3.69 -11.46 -2.82
N ALA A 60 3.80 -11.23 -1.50
CA ALA A 60 2.74 -10.61 -0.70
C ALA A 60 2.44 -9.17 -1.14
N PHE A 61 3.46 -8.36 -1.39
CA PHE A 61 3.35 -7.00 -1.91
C PHE A 61 2.55 -6.97 -3.21
N THR A 62 2.93 -7.79 -4.19
CA THR A 62 2.29 -7.83 -5.50
C THR A 62 0.81 -8.17 -5.38
N LYS A 63 0.46 -9.20 -4.60
CA LYS A 63 -0.94 -9.59 -4.36
C LYS A 63 -1.74 -8.49 -3.68
N LEU A 64 -1.15 -7.82 -2.70
CA LEU A 64 -1.80 -6.72 -1.99
C LEU A 64 -2.09 -5.53 -2.89
N VAL A 65 -1.13 -5.14 -3.73
CA VAL A 65 -1.32 -4.06 -4.71
C VAL A 65 -2.50 -4.35 -5.63
N TYR A 66 -2.58 -5.57 -6.19
CA TYR A 66 -3.73 -5.96 -7.02
C TYR A 66 -5.03 -5.97 -6.23
N PHE A 67 -5.04 -6.52 -5.02
CA PHE A 67 -6.23 -6.56 -4.19
C PHE A 67 -6.75 -5.16 -3.85
N HIS A 68 -5.87 -4.25 -3.41
CA HIS A 68 -6.26 -2.88 -3.13
C HIS A 68 -6.74 -2.13 -4.38
N PHE A 69 -6.13 -2.40 -5.55
CA PHE A 69 -6.65 -1.88 -6.80
C PHE A 69 -8.10 -2.32 -7.04
N PHE A 70 -8.40 -3.62 -6.94
CA PHE A 70 -9.78 -4.08 -7.12
C PHE A 70 -10.73 -3.55 -6.04
N GLN A 71 -10.34 -3.59 -4.76
CA GLN A 71 -11.18 -3.21 -3.63
C GLN A 71 -11.41 -1.69 -3.56
N THR A 72 -10.34 -0.91 -3.52
CA THR A 72 -10.38 0.52 -3.26
C THR A 72 -10.67 1.32 -4.51
N PHE A 73 -10.30 0.81 -5.71
CA PHE A 73 -10.59 1.49 -6.97
C PHE A 73 -11.85 0.92 -7.64
N ILE A 74 -11.80 -0.30 -8.18
CA ILE A 74 -12.89 -0.84 -9.00
C ILE A 74 -14.20 -1.01 -8.22
N VAL A 75 -14.17 -1.69 -7.08
CA VAL A 75 -15.37 -1.99 -6.29
C VAL A 75 -15.98 -0.70 -5.70
N ALA A 76 -15.16 0.21 -5.19
CA ALA A 76 -15.62 1.50 -4.69
C ALA A 76 -16.25 2.35 -5.80
N LEU A 77 -15.67 2.33 -7.00
CA LEU A 77 -16.16 3.08 -8.15
C LEU A 77 -17.52 2.57 -8.65
N CYS A 78 -17.76 1.26 -8.55
CA CYS A 78 -19.03 0.63 -8.92
C CYS A 78 -20.13 0.72 -7.83
N ALA A 79 -19.86 1.36 -6.67
CA ALA A 79 -20.81 1.63 -5.58
C ALA A 79 -21.75 0.46 -5.21
N GLY A 80 -21.26 -0.79 -5.29
CA GLY A 80 -22.01 -2.00 -4.96
C GLY A 80 -22.85 -2.63 -6.09
N SER A 81 -22.77 -2.12 -7.32
CA SER A 81 -23.39 -2.75 -8.50
C SER A 81 -22.41 -3.65 -9.28
N LEU A 82 -21.45 -4.28 -8.58
CA LEU A 82 -20.42 -5.10 -9.22
C LEU A 82 -21.04 -6.24 -10.04
N VAL A 83 -22.13 -6.84 -9.56
CA VAL A 83 -22.86 -7.90 -10.28
C VAL A 83 -23.44 -7.39 -11.60
N ALA A 84 -24.00 -6.18 -11.63
CA ALA A 84 -24.52 -5.60 -12.86
C ALA A 84 -23.38 -5.26 -13.84
N VAL A 85 -22.26 -4.76 -13.33
CA VAL A 85 -21.07 -4.49 -14.15
C VAL A 85 -20.49 -5.79 -14.72
N LEU A 86 -20.44 -6.87 -13.94
CA LEU A 86 -19.97 -8.19 -14.41
C LEU A 86 -20.85 -8.77 -15.52
N GLN A 87 -22.16 -8.59 -15.43
CA GLN A 87 -23.07 -8.98 -16.52
C GLN A 87 -22.79 -8.16 -17.79
N VAL A 88 -22.62 -6.85 -17.65
CA VAL A 88 -22.31 -5.95 -18.79
C VAL A 88 -20.93 -6.23 -19.39
N ILE A 89 -19.93 -6.64 -18.60
CA ILE A 89 -18.60 -7.02 -19.09
C ILE A 89 -18.70 -8.18 -20.10
N THR A 90 -19.53 -9.19 -19.81
CA THR A 90 -19.68 -10.37 -20.68
C THR A 90 -20.32 -10.01 -22.02
N ASP A 91 -21.31 -9.12 -22.00
CA ASP A 91 -22.09 -8.82 -23.20
C ASP A 91 -21.50 -7.67 -24.04
N LYS A 92 -21.01 -6.61 -23.39
CA LYS A 92 -20.54 -5.36 -24.05
C LYS A 92 -19.40 -4.70 -23.25
N PRO A 93 -18.12 -5.08 -23.49
CA PRO A 93 -16.98 -4.60 -22.70
C PRO A 93 -16.75 -3.08 -22.83
N PHE A 94 -17.09 -2.47 -23.97
CA PHE A 94 -16.97 -1.02 -24.17
C PHE A 94 -17.92 -0.21 -23.28
N GLU A 95 -19.08 -0.78 -22.94
CA GLU A 95 -20.08 -0.11 -22.11
C GLU A 95 -19.61 0.05 -20.66
N VAL A 96 -18.73 -0.85 -20.21
CA VAL A 96 -18.12 -0.82 -18.88
C VAL A 96 -17.24 0.41 -18.73
N ILE A 97 -16.41 0.71 -19.72
CA ILE A 97 -15.54 1.91 -19.73
C ILE A 97 -16.42 3.18 -19.68
N ARG A 98 -17.55 3.17 -20.39
CA ARG A 98 -18.52 4.27 -20.36
C ARG A 98 -19.14 4.45 -18.98
N MET A 99 -19.60 3.37 -18.34
CA MET A 99 -20.16 3.43 -16.99
C MET A 99 -19.11 3.88 -15.96
N LEU A 100 -17.90 3.33 -16.05
CA LEU A 100 -16.82 3.61 -15.12
C LEU A 100 -16.38 5.07 -15.21
N SER A 101 -16.17 5.59 -16.43
CA SER A 101 -15.80 7.00 -16.65
C SER A 101 -16.86 8.00 -16.17
N GLN A 102 -18.15 7.66 -16.23
CA GLN A 102 -19.23 8.48 -15.65
C GLN A 102 -19.26 8.43 -14.12
N ALA A 103 -18.91 7.28 -13.53
CA ALA A 103 -18.91 7.08 -12.08
C ALA A 103 -17.72 7.76 -11.39
N VAL A 104 -16.57 7.92 -12.08
CA VAL A 104 -15.34 8.53 -11.52
C VAL A 104 -15.61 9.88 -10.85
N PRO A 105 -16.12 10.91 -11.55
CA PRO A 105 -16.35 12.21 -10.94
C PRO A 105 -17.36 12.16 -9.78
N GLN A 106 -18.34 11.25 -9.84
CA GLN A 106 -19.35 11.11 -8.77
C GLN A 106 -18.75 10.59 -7.47
N GLN A 107 -17.68 9.79 -7.56
CA GLN A 107 -16.99 9.20 -6.41
C GLN A 107 -15.82 10.06 -5.89
N ALA A 108 -15.58 11.26 -6.44
CA ALA A 108 -14.49 12.13 -6.00
C ALA A 108 -14.51 12.42 -4.48
N SER A 109 -15.71 12.64 -3.92
CA SER A 109 -15.88 12.91 -2.48
C SER A 109 -15.46 11.75 -1.59
N LEU A 110 -15.68 10.50 -2.02
CA LEU A 110 -15.23 9.29 -1.33
C LEU A 110 -13.70 9.25 -1.30
N TYR A 111 -13.06 9.47 -2.44
CA TYR A 111 -11.59 9.43 -2.53
C TYR A 111 -10.91 10.57 -1.79
N ILE A 112 -11.49 11.78 -1.77
CA ILE A 112 -11.02 12.86 -0.91
C ILE A 112 -11.06 12.43 0.55
N SER A 113 -12.17 11.85 1.00
CA SER A 113 -12.31 11.36 2.37
C SER A 113 -11.32 10.24 2.69
N TYR A 114 -11.10 9.33 1.75
CA TYR A 114 -10.10 8.26 1.87
C TYR A 114 -8.69 8.81 2.05
N LEU A 115 -8.27 9.78 1.22
CA LEU A 115 -6.98 10.46 1.37
C LEU A 115 -6.89 11.19 2.71
N LEU A 116 -7.94 11.91 3.10
CA LEU A 116 -7.99 12.60 4.39
C LEU A 116 -7.83 11.64 5.58
N ILE A 117 -8.47 10.48 5.56
CA ILE A 117 -8.31 9.49 6.64
C ILE A 117 -6.89 8.92 6.63
N LEU A 118 -6.31 8.64 5.46
CA LEU A 118 -4.93 8.17 5.38
C LEU A 118 -3.95 9.21 5.98
N THR A 119 -4.20 10.49 5.74
CA THR A 119 -3.39 11.59 6.28
C THR A 119 -3.64 11.90 7.75
N GLY A 120 -4.89 12.01 8.18
CA GLY A 120 -5.28 12.48 9.50
C GLY A 120 -5.40 11.38 10.55
N LEU A 121 -5.56 10.12 10.13
CA LEU A 121 -5.68 8.98 11.04
C LEU A 121 -4.49 8.03 10.89
N THR A 122 -4.25 7.48 9.69
CA THR A 122 -3.26 6.41 9.52
C THR A 122 -1.83 6.89 9.77
N LEU A 123 -1.44 8.06 9.23
CA LEU A 123 -0.09 8.60 9.46
C LEU A 123 0.17 8.97 10.94
N PRO A 124 -0.72 9.70 11.64
CA PRO A 124 -0.55 9.96 13.08
C PRO A 124 -0.52 8.69 13.93
N LEU A 125 -1.39 7.72 13.68
CA LEU A 125 -1.38 6.44 14.41
C LEU A 125 -0.05 5.70 14.26
N LYS A 126 0.59 5.79 13.09
CA LYS A 126 1.94 5.27 12.86
C LYS A 126 3.01 6.09 13.56
N LEU A 127 2.92 7.42 13.49
CA LEU A 127 3.87 8.32 14.14
C LEU A 127 3.90 8.14 15.66
N PHE A 128 2.73 8.01 16.29
CA PHE A 128 2.59 7.72 17.72
C PHE A 128 2.83 6.25 18.07
N ARG A 129 3.11 5.40 17.07
CA ARG A 129 3.35 3.96 17.25
C ARG A 129 2.26 3.27 18.05
N VAL A 130 1.00 3.63 17.79
CA VAL A 130 -0.16 3.14 18.58
C VAL A 130 -0.24 1.61 18.56
N HIS A 131 0.06 0.99 17.41
CA HIS A 131 0.12 -0.47 17.29
C HIS A 131 1.15 -1.11 18.22
N ALA A 132 2.35 -0.55 18.29
CA ALA A 132 3.40 -1.04 19.19
C ALA A 132 3.03 -0.80 20.66
N ALA A 133 2.40 0.34 20.97
CA ALA A 133 1.91 0.65 22.30
C ALA A 133 0.83 -0.35 22.77
N ILE A 134 -0.13 -0.70 21.91
CA ILE A 134 -1.15 -1.72 22.21
C ILE A 134 -0.50 -3.08 22.47
N LYS A 135 0.42 -3.51 21.60
CA LYS A 135 1.16 -4.77 21.81
C LYS A 135 1.95 -4.77 23.12
N ALA A 136 2.56 -3.64 23.47
CA ALA A 136 3.31 -3.51 24.70
C ALA A 136 2.40 -3.51 25.94
N ALA A 137 1.21 -2.91 25.85
CA ALA A 137 0.20 -2.95 26.91
C ALA A 137 -0.31 -4.39 27.13
N LEU A 138 -0.64 -5.11 26.05
CA LEU A 138 -1.03 -6.52 26.11
C LEU A 138 0.11 -7.40 26.63
N TYR A 139 1.35 -7.14 26.20
CA TYR A 139 2.54 -7.79 26.76
C TYR A 139 2.65 -7.52 28.27
N HIS A 140 2.26 -6.32 28.74
CA HIS A 140 2.30 -6.00 30.16
C HIS A 140 1.29 -6.78 30.98
N TRP A 141 0.08 -6.97 30.46
CA TRP A 141 -0.97 -7.67 31.18
C TRP A 141 -0.83 -9.18 31.15
N PHE A 142 -0.30 -9.75 30.06
CA PHE A 142 -0.32 -11.20 29.86
C PHE A 142 1.05 -11.89 29.92
N ALA A 143 2.17 -11.19 29.71
CA ALA A 143 3.46 -11.86 29.61
C ALA A 143 4.13 -12.07 30.99
N PRO A 144 4.75 -13.24 31.24
CA PRO A 144 5.61 -13.46 32.40
C PRO A 144 6.85 -12.55 32.35
N ARG A 145 7.29 -12.06 33.52
CA ARG A 145 8.31 -11.01 33.66
C ARG A 145 9.35 -11.31 34.73
N LEU A 146 9.65 -12.59 34.92
CA LEU A 146 10.51 -13.03 36.02
C LEU A 146 11.96 -12.62 35.79
N THR A 147 12.45 -12.66 34.55
CA THR A 147 13.85 -12.31 34.25
C THR A 147 14.01 -11.03 33.41
N PRO A 148 15.14 -10.30 33.55
CA PRO A 148 15.45 -9.14 32.69
C PRO A 148 15.52 -9.51 31.20
N ARG A 149 15.94 -10.74 30.88
CA ARG A 149 15.97 -11.27 29.51
C ARG A 149 14.54 -11.48 28.99
N GLU A 150 13.68 -12.08 29.81
CA GLU A 150 12.28 -12.34 29.46
C GLU A 150 11.55 -11.02 29.16
N ARG A 151 11.74 -9.98 30.00
CA ARG A 151 11.18 -8.63 29.81
C ARG A 151 11.57 -7.96 28.49
N ARG A 152 12.72 -8.32 27.92
CA ARG A 152 13.22 -7.80 26.64
C ARG A 152 12.87 -8.71 25.47
N SER A 153 12.52 -9.97 25.75
CA SER A 153 12.19 -10.96 24.76
C SER A 153 10.70 -10.87 24.34
N PRO A 154 10.40 -11.14 23.05
CA PRO A 154 9.01 -11.25 22.62
C PRO A 154 8.35 -12.47 23.26
N TRP A 155 7.09 -12.34 23.68
CA TRP A 155 6.27 -13.44 24.15
C TRP A 155 5.12 -13.66 23.16
N HIS A 156 5.23 -14.74 22.37
CA HIS A 156 4.40 -14.98 21.18
C HIS A 156 4.37 -13.76 20.23
N SER A 157 3.18 -13.24 19.94
CA SER A 157 2.94 -12.07 19.07
C SER A 157 3.10 -10.73 19.80
N PHE A 158 3.23 -10.75 21.13
CA PHE A 158 3.34 -9.55 21.95
C PHE A 158 4.80 -9.18 22.17
N THR A 159 5.09 -7.91 22.02
CA THR A 159 6.46 -7.39 22.07
C THR A 159 6.52 -6.20 23.03
N PRO A 160 7.58 -6.09 23.85
CA PRO A 160 7.79 -4.90 24.67
C PRO A 160 8.07 -3.68 23.78
N MET A 161 7.73 -2.49 24.27
CA MET A 161 7.93 -1.22 23.53
C MET A 161 9.41 -0.93 23.24
N SER A 162 10.31 -1.49 24.03
CA SER A 162 11.77 -1.38 23.87
C SER A 162 12.30 -2.17 22.66
N LYS A 163 11.51 -3.08 22.09
CA LYS A 163 11.93 -3.85 20.92
C LYS A 163 11.89 -2.96 19.68
N VAL A 164 13.00 -2.95 18.95
CA VAL A 164 13.10 -2.23 17.68
C VAL A 164 12.17 -2.87 16.65
N GLU A 165 11.42 -2.03 15.95
CA GLU A 165 10.45 -2.46 14.96
C GLU A 165 11.11 -2.56 13.58
N ALA A 166 10.83 -3.64 12.86
CA ALA A 166 11.27 -3.82 11.49
C ALA A 166 10.36 -3.03 10.54
N VAL A 167 10.93 -2.51 9.46
CA VAL A 167 10.14 -1.87 8.39
C VAL A 167 9.40 -2.93 7.58
N ASP A 168 8.08 -3.01 7.74
CA ASP A 168 7.22 -3.84 6.90
C ASP A 168 6.90 -3.14 5.56
N GLN A 169 7.91 -2.99 4.70
CA GLN A 169 7.78 -2.27 3.42
C GLN A 169 6.65 -2.84 2.54
N TRP A 170 6.57 -4.17 2.44
CA TRP A 170 5.59 -4.88 1.62
C TRP A 170 4.13 -4.63 2.02
N ARG A 171 3.87 -4.31 3.29
CA ARG A 171 2.52 -4.01 3.82
C ARG A 171 2.14 -2.54 3.64
N GLN A 172 3.09 -1.63 3.81
CA GLN A 172 2.79 -0.20 3.84
C GLN A 172 2.78 0.45 2.44
N LEU A 173 3.68 0.02 1.55
CA LEU A 173 3.80 0.56 0.21
C LEU A 173 2.51 0.45 -0.64
N PRO A 174 1.77 -0.69 -0.66
CA PRO A 174 0.59 -0.84 -1.50
C PRO A 174 -0.47 0.25 -1.30
N LEU A 175 -0.67 0.73 -0.07
CA LEU A 175 -1.62 1.79 0.25
C LEU A 175 -1.27 3.11 -0.46
N PHE A 176 0.01 3.49 -0.47
CA PHE A 176 0.47 4.70 -1.16
C PHE A 176 0.41 4.57 -2.68
N PHE A 177 0.63 3.37 -3.20
CA PHE A 177 0.48 3.10 -4.62
C PHE A 177 -0.96 3.28 -5.10
N VAL A 178 -1.92 2.74 -4.36
CA VAL A 178 -3.34 2.96 -4.69
C VAL A 178 -3.73 4.43 -4.50
N ALA A 179 -3.23 5.11 -3.49
CA ALA A 179 -3.41 6.56 -3.36
C ALA A 179 -2.83 7.33 -4.56
N LEU A 180 -1.65 6.95 -5.06
CA LEU A 180 -1.06 7.51 -6.27
C LEU A 180 -1.94 7.27 -7.49
N LEU A 181 -2.45 6.05 -7.67
CA LEU A 181 -3.38 5.71 -8.75
C LEU A 181 -4.61 6.62 -8.72
N VAL A 182 -5.21 6.80 -7.54
CA VAL A 182 -6.36 7.69 -7.35
C VAL A 182 -6.00 9.12 -7.74
N VAL A 183 -4.87 9.65 -7.27
CA VAL A 183 -4.43 11.01 -7.62
C VAL A 183 -4.23 11.16 -9.13
N VAL A 184 -3.58 10.21 -9.80
CA VAL A 184 -3.33 10.26 -11.25
C VAL A 184 -4.63 10.15 -12.06
N VAL A 185 -5.58 9.33 -11.63
CA VAL A 185 -6.91 9.19 -12.28
C VAL A 185 -7.72 10.48 -12.12
N PHE A 186 -7.76 11.04 -10.93
CA PHE A 186 -8.58 12.21 -10.64
C PHE A 186 -7.95 13.55 -11.04
N SER A 187 -6.64 13.61 -11.28
CA SER A 187 -5.95 14.87 -11.60
C SER A 187 -6.59 15.67 -12.75
N PRO A 188 -6.90 15.09 -13.93
CA PRO A 188 -7.56 15.83 -15.00
C PRO A 188 -9.08 16.02 -14.80
N ILE A 189 -9.70 15.29 -13.87
CA ILE A 189 -11.16 15.24 -13.70
C ILE A 189 -11.62 16.13 -12.56
N THR A 190 -10.96 16.04 -11.41
CA THR A 190 -11.26 16.79 -10.18
C THR A 190 -9.94 17.17 -9.50
N PRO A 191 -9.37 18.34 -9.84
CA PRO A 191 -8.03 18.74 -9.38
C PRO A 191 -7.94 18.91 -7.86
N MET A 192 -9.07 19.05 -7.16
CA MET A 192 -9.12 19.07 -5.70
C MET A 192 -8.54 17.80 -5.08
N VAL A 193 -8.72 16.63 -5.70
CA VAL A 193 -8.14 15.36 -5.21
C VAL A 193 -6.62 15.45 -5.19
N SER A 194 -6.01 16.09 -6.19
CA SER A 194 -4.56 16.26 -6.29
C SER A 194 -3.98 17.10 -5.15
N TRP A 195 -4.70 18.13 -4.69
CA TRP A 195 -4.28 18.93 -3.53
C TRP A 195 -4.25 18.11 -2.24
N PHE A 196 -5.26 17.27 -2.00
CA PHE A 196 -5.26 16.34 -0.86
C PHE A 196 -4.21 15.23 -1.03
N GLY A 197 -3.94 14.80 -2.27
CA GLY A 197 -2.85 13.89 -2.59
C GLY A 197 -1.47 14.48 -2.28
N LEU A 198 -1.24 15.74 -2.62
CA LEU A 198 -0.01 16.46 -2.27
C LEU A 198 0.16 16.53 -0.75
N LEU A 199 -0.90 16.92 -0.04
CA LEU A 199 -0.90 16.94 1.43
C LEU A 199 -0.51 15.58 2.01
N LEU A 200 -1.06 14.49 1.46
CA LEU A 200 -0.69 13.13 1.85
C LEU A 200 0.78 12.84 1.68
N PHE A 201 1.34 13.07 0.49
CA PHE A 201 2.74 12.73 0.23
C PHE A 201 3.71 13.60 1.03
N VAL A 202 3.41 14.89 1.25
CA VAL A 202 4.24 15.78 2.07
C VAL A 202 4.24 15.35 3.54
N ILE A 203 3.07 15.07 4.13
CA ILE A 203 3.01 14.62 5.52
C ILE A 203 3.62 13.22 5.66
N ALA A 204 3.39 12.32 4.70
CA ALA A 204 3.99 10.99 4.70
C ALA A 204 5.52 11.08 4.68
N ASP A 205 6.10 11.95 3.85
CA ASP A 205 7.54 12.17 3.78
C ASP A 205 8.12 12.60 5.14
N ILE A 206 7.51 13.58 5.81
CA ILE A 206 7.94 14.04 7.14
C ILE A 206 7.84 12.91 8.18
N VAL A 207 6.70 12.20 8.21
CA VAL A 207 6.43 11.13 9.18
C VAL A 207 7.39 9.95 8.99
N TYR A 208 7.55 9.46 7.77
CA TYR A 208 8.42 8.31 7.51
C TYR A 208 9.90 8.65 7.66
N ARG A 209 10.36 9.86 7.28
CA ARG A 209 11.73 10.28 7.60
C ARG A 209 12.01 10.18 9.09
N ARG A 210 11.12 10.71 9.92
CA ARG A 210 11.27 10.61 11.39
C ARG A 210 11.25 9.15 11.87
N LEU A 211 10.36 8.32 11.34
CA LEU A 211 10.31 6.91 11.71
C LEU A 211 11.58 6.15 11.30
N PHE A 212 12.13 6.42 10.12
CA PHE A 212 13.36 5.79 9.64
C PHE A 212 14.60 6.22 10.43
N PHE A 213 14.66 7.47 10.90
CA PHE A 213 15.81 7.93 11.70
C PHE A 213 15.79 7.41 13.15
N PHE A 214 14.61 7.31 13.77
CA PHE A 214 14.54 7.09 15.23
C PHE A 214 13.94 5.75 15.67
N VAL A 215 13.17 5.07 14.81
CA VAL A 215 12.32 3.95 15.24
C VAL A 215 12.66 2.67 14.49
N TYR A 216 12.75 2.75 13.18
CA TYR A 216 12.87 1.56 12.34
C TYR A 216 14.31 1.10 12.18
N ALA A 217 14.53 -0.20 12.35
CA ALA A 217 15.76 -0.84 11.91
C ALA A 217 15.57 -1.54 10.56
N PRO A 218 16.57 -1.49 9.67
CA PRO A 218 16.57 -2.31 8.46
C PRO A 218 16.64 -3.78 8.85
N TRP A 219 15.63 -4.56 8.47
CA TRP A 219 15.56 -6.00 8.78
C TRP A 219 16.07 -6.87 7.63
N ARG A 220 15.72 -6.50 6.38
CA ARG A 220 16.10 -7.21 5.15
C ARG A 220 16.70 -6.22 4.17
N PHE A 221 17.93 -6.47 3.75
CA PHE A 221 18.58 -5.68 2.70
C PHE A 221 18.11 -6.19 1.34
N THR A 222 17.06 -5.58 0.79
CA THR A 222 16.51 -5.95 -0.52
C THR A 222 17.10 -5.16 -1.68
N THR A 223 18.07 -4.25 -1.43
CA THR A 223 18.78 -3.43 -2.44
C THR A 223 17.89 -2.84 -3.57
N GLY A 224 16.60 -2.58 -3.30
CA GLY A 224 15.67 -2.03 -4.29
C GLY A 224 14.97 -3.04 -5.20
N VAL A 225 14.94 -4.34 -4.87
CA VAL A 225 14.30 -5.41 -5.67
C VAL A 225 12.81 -5.15 -5.96
N TYR A 226 12.11 -4.37 -5.12
CA TYR A 226 10.70 -4.02 -5.35
C TYR A 226 10.49 -3.00 -6.49
N TRP A 227 11.52 -2.24 -6.86
CA TRP A 227 11.39 -1.11 -7.78
C TRP A 227 10.82 -1.46 -9.16
N PRO A 228 11.25 -2.54 -9.85
CA PRO A 228 10.68 -2.89 -11.15
C PRO A 228 9.18 -3.21 -11.09
N GLN A 229 8.73 -3.85 -10.00
CA GLN A 229 7.31 -4.14 -9.77
C GLN A 229 6.53 -2.85 -9.49
N MET A 230 7.09 -1.97 -8.65
CA MET A 230 6.53 -0.65 -8.34
C MET A 230 6.36 0.21 -9.60
N TYR A 231 7.39 0.27 -10.45
CA TYR A 231 7.34 0.97 -11.73
C TYR A 231 6.22 0.44 -12.63
N GLY A 232 6.11 -0.89 -12.76
CA GLY A 232 5.04 -1.53 -13.54
C GLY A 232 3.63 -1.14 -13.05
N PHE A 233 3.45 -0.97 -11.75
CA PHE A 233 2.19 -0.49 -11.18
C PHE A 233 1.92 0.99 -11.48
N ILE A 234 2.93 1.86 -11.37
CA ILE A 234 2.79 3.29 -11.71
C ILE A 234 2.37 3.46 -13.18
N ILE A 235 3.03 2.73 -14.09
CA ILE A 235 2.69 2.76 -15.51
C ILE A 235 1.28 2.19 -15.76
N SER A 236 0.91 1.09 -15.12
CA SER A 236 -0.46 0.56 -15.19
C SER A 236 -1.50 1.57 -14.70
N SER A 237 -1.21 2.30 -13.62
CA SER A 237 -2.07 3.37 -13.08
C SER A 237 -2.25 4.51 -14.08
N LEU A 238 -1.18 4.86 -14.80
CA LEU A 238 -1.21 5.88 -15.85
C LEU A 238 -2.08 5.44 -17.03
N TYR A 239 -1.96 4.18 -17.48
CA TYR A 239 -2.86 3.63 -18.51
C TYR A 239 -4.32 3.64 -18.07
N VAL A 240 -4.61 3.23 -16.83
CA VAL A 240 -5.99 3.27 -16.29
C VAL A 240 -6.53 4.70 -16.30
N SER A 241 -5.74 5.69 -15.89
CA SER A 241 -6.12 7.11 -15.94
C SER A 241 -6.41 7.58 -17.37
N GLN A 242 -5.55 7.25 -18.32
CA GLN A 242 -5.74 7.62 -19.74
C GLN A 242 -6.98 6.97 -20.34
N VAL A 243 -7.22 5.68 -20.11
CA VAL A 243 -8.41 4.98 -20.64
C VAL A 243 -9.70 5.59 -20.08
N LEU A 244 -9.72 5.90 -18.78
CA LEU A 244 -10.88 6.57 -18.15
C LEU A 244 -11.08 7.99 -18.67
N LEU A 245 -9.99 8.74 -18.88
CA LEU A 245 -10.04 10.08 -19.46
C LEU A 245 -10.57 10.05 -20.89
N ILE A 246 -10.09 9.13 -21.73
CA ILE A 246 -10.60 8.92 -23.09
C ILE A 246 -12.09 8.59 -23.05
N GLY A 247 -12.52 7.66 -22.19
CA GLY A 247 -13.92 7.29 -22.03
C GLY A 247 -14.80 8.50 -21.65
N MET A 248 -14.36 9.32 -20.70
CA MET A 248 -15.08 10.51 -20.25
C MET A 248 -15.17 11.58 -21.35
N LEU A 249 -14.07 11.80 -22.07
CA LEU A 249 -14.00 12.80 -23.12
C LEU A 249 -14.83 12.39 -24.35
N TRP A 250 -14.79 11.13 -24.75
CA TRP A 250 -15.58 10.62 -25.87
C TRP A 250 -17.09 10.71 -25.61
N PHE A 251 -17.48 10.51 -24.35
CA PHE A 251 -18.86 10.74 -23.92
C PHE A 251 -19.29 12.20 -24.14
N ARG A 252 -18.45 13.18 -23.79
CA ARG A 252 -18.75 14.61 -24.04
C ARG A 252 -18.83 14.98 -25.52
N VAL A 253 -18.07 14.32 -26.38
CA VAL A 253 -18.19 14.48 -27.84
C VAL A 253 -19.54 13.96 -28.33
N SER A 254 -19.95 12.78 -27.86
CA SER A 254 -21.24 12.18 -28.23
C SER A 254 -22.43 13.06 -27.78
N ASP A 255 -22.36 13.62 -26.58
CA ASP A 255 -23.37 14.55 -26.06
C ASP A 255 -23.44 15.82 -26.91
N SER A 256 -22.28 16.41 -27.22
CA SER A 256 -22.20 17.64 -28.04
C SER A 256 -22.72 17.41 -29.46
N ARG A 257 -22.50 16.22 -30.03
CA ARG A 257 -23.03 15.83 -31.34
C ARG A 257 -24.56 15.69 -31.34
N SER A 258 -25.12 15.23 -30.24
CA SER A 258 -26.56 14.96 -30.07
C SER A 258 -27.36 16.19 -29.66
N ALA A 259 -26.70 17.31 -29.34
CA ALA A 259 -27.36 18.54 -28.92
C ALA A 259 -28.24 19.13 -30.05
N PRO A 260 -29.45 19.64 -29.74
CA PRO A 260 -30.34 20.27 -30.72
C PRO A 260 -29.75 21.58 -31.25
N ASP A 261 -30.05 21.89 -32.51
CA ASP A 261 -29.54 23.09 -33.18
C ASP A 261 -30.27 24.33 -32.66
N ILE A 262 -29.60 25.12 -31.81
CA ILE A 262 -30.11 26.42 -31.37
C ILE A 262 -29.72 27.45 -32.42
N ILE A 263 -30.67 27.82 -33.28
CA ILE A 263 -30.49 28.86 -34.29
C ILE A 263 -30.68 30.23 -33.63
N ILE A 264 -29.58 30.87 -33.24
CA ILE A 264 -29.58 32.29 -32.87
C ILE A 264 -29.19 33.09 -34.13
N GLN A 265 -30.15 33.84 -34.67
CA GLN A 265 -30.02 34.87 -35.73
C GLN A 265 -28.65 34.99 -36.42
N GLY A 266 -28.43 34.22 -37.49
CA GLY A 266 -27.47 34.56 -38.56
C GLY A 266 -25.98 34.41 -38.26
N GLN A 267 -25.57 33.71 -37.20
CA GLN A 267 -24.16 33.39 -36.92
C GLN A 267 -23.90 31.89 -37.05
N PRO A 268 -22.69 31.45 -37.46
CA PRO A 268 -22.37 30.03 -37.61
C PRO A 268 -22.68 29.28 -36.32
N THR A 269 -23.34 28.14 -36.51
CA THR A 269 -23.94 27.23 -35.54
C THR A 269 -23.05 27.04 -34.30
N TYR A 270 -23.50 27.54 -33.14
CA TYR A 270 -22.87 27.34 -31.81
C TYR A 270 -22.46 25.88 -31.57
N LYS A 271 -23.23 24.93 -32.13
CA LYS A 271 -22.97 23.49 -32.12
C LYS A 271 -21.63 23.06 -32.73
N ASP A 272 -21.24 23.63 -33.87
CA ASP A 272 -20.00 23.22 -34.55
C ASP A 272 -18.77 23.66 -33.75
N SER A 273 -18.84 24.85 -33.15
CA SER A 273 -17.80 25.34 -32.25
C SER A 273 -17.68 24.47 -31.00
N ALA A 274 -18.81 24.13 -30.35
CA ALA A 274 -18.84 23.26 -29.18
C ALA A 274 -18.32 21.84 -29.48
N TYR A 275 -18.66 21.29 -30.65
CA TYR A 275 -18.17 20.00 -31.11
C TYR A 275 -16.65 20.00 -31.29
N TRP A 276 -16.09 21.04 -31.92
CA TRP A 276 -14.65 21.18 -32.09
C TRP A 276 -13.90 21.29 -30.76
N TYR A 277 -14.41 22.10 -29.81
CA TYR A 277 -13.84 22.21 -28.47
C TYR A 277 -13.88 20.89 -27.68
N ALA A 278 -14.87 20.03 -27.92
CA ALA A 278 -14.91 18.70 -27.34
C ALA A 278 -13.93 17.74 -28.03
N MET A 279 -13.82 17.80 -29.37
CA MET A 279 -13.04 16.84 -30.16
C MET A 279 -11.52 17.05 -30.10
N ALA A 280 -11.04 18.30 -30.06
CA ALA A 280 -9.60 18.58 -29.97
C ALA A 280 -8.90 17.90 -28.77
N PRO A 281 -9.38 18.03 -27.51
CA PRO A 281 -8.74 17.35 -26.37
C PRO A 281 -8.91 15.82 -26.41
N THR A 282 -9.94 15.28 -27.05
CA THR A 282 -10.12 13.82 -27.13
C THR A 282 -9.08 13.17 -28.04
N ILE A 283 -8.74 13.84 -29.16
CA ILE A 283 -7.70 13.38 -30.09
C ILE A 283 -6.36 13.36 -29.38
N VAL A 284 -6.03 14.43 -28.65
CA VAL A 284 -4.79 14.52 -27.86
C VAL A 284 -4.77 13.42 -26.79
N ALA A 285 -5.85 13.27 -26.00
CA ALA A 285 -5.93 12.25 -24.98
C ALA A 285 -5.80 10.82 -25.54
N SER A 286 -6.33 10.57 -26.74
CA SER A 286 -6.24 9.27 -27.43
C SER A 286 -4.82 8.96 -27.91
N SER A 287 -3.97 9.97 -28.11
CA SER A 287 -2.55 9.78 -28.44
C SER A 287 -1.68 9.45 -27.22
N LEU A 288 -2.12 9.78 -26.00
CA LEU A 288 -1.33 9.60 -24.77
C LEU A 288 -0.92 8.13 -24.50
N PRO A 289 -1.81 7.12 -24.64
CA PRO A 289 -1.43 5.72 -24.44
C PRO A 289 -0.29 5.27 -25.35
N VAL A 290 -0.25 5.79 -26.58
CA VAL A 290 0.80 5.47 -27.56
C VAL A 290 2.14 6.05 -27.11
N VAL A 291 2.15 7.31 -26.67
CA VAL A 291 3.35 7.96 -26.14
C VAL A 291 3.87 7.22 -24.90
N THR A 292 2.99 6.85 -23.97
CA THR A 292 3.38 6.08 -22.78
C THR A 292 3.87 4.68 -23.11
N PHE A 293 3.33 4.04 -24.16
CA PHE A 293 3.82 2.75 -24.62
C PHE A 293 5.27 2.82 -25.11
N PHE A 294 5.60 3.82 -25.93
CA PHE A 294 6.98 4.01 -26.38
C PHE A 294 7.93 4.34 -25.23
N ALA A 295 7.52 5.20 -24.30
CA ALA A 295 8.30 5.52 -23.11
C ALA A 295 8.52 4.30 -22.20
N ASP A 296 7.47 3.51 -21.96
CA ASP A 296 7.56 2.29 -21.16
C ASP A 296 8.46 1.24 -21.82
N LEU A 297 8.33 1.06 -23.13
CA LEU A 297 9.19 0.16 -23.91
C LEU A 297 10.67 0.58 -23.81
N HIS A 298 10.96 1.88 -23.89
CA HIS A 298 12.31 2.40 -23.73
C HIS A 298 12.87 2.10 -22.33
N ASN A 299 12.12 2.43 -21.28
CA ASN A 299 12.54 2.21 -19.89
C ASN A 299 12.74 0.72 -19.55
N ARG A 300 11.84 -0.15 -20.02
CA ARG A 300 11.94 -1.60 -19.82
C ARG A 300 13.10 -2.24 -20.60
N ARG A 301 13.61 -1.60 -21.65
CA ARG A 301 14.79 -2.08 -22.36
C ARG A 301 16.09 -1.74 -21.64
N LEU A 302 16.16 -0.56 -21.01
CA LEU A 302 17.39 -0.08 -20.35
C LEU A 302 17.57 -0.62 -18.92
N TYR A 303 16.62 -0.37 -18.03
CA TYR A 303 16.85 -0.45 -16.58
C TYR A 303 16.70 -1.82 -15.90
N PRO A 304 15.80 -2.73 -16.30
CA PRO A 304 15.55 -3.93 -15.50
C PRO A 304 16.71 -4.93 -15.50
N ARG A 305 17.58 -4.89 -16.53
CA ARG A 305 18.79 -5.72 -16.57
C ARG A 305 19.77 -5.35 -15.46
N ALA A 306 19.99 -4.06 -15.27
CA ALA A 306 20.85 -3.53 -14.20
C ALA A 306 20.24 -3.75 -12.80
N ALA A 307 18.92 -3.73 -12.68
CA ALA A 307 18.24 -3.95 -11.40
C ALA A 307 18.18 -5.43 -10.98
N LYS A 308 18.11 -6.36 -11.94
CA LYS A 308 17.95 -7.80 -11.68
C LYS A 308 19.28 -8.54 -11.54
N PHE A 309 20.31 -8.09 -12.24
CA PHE A 309 21.59 -8.79 -12.31
C PHE A 309 22.72 -7.90 -11.80
N LEU A 310 23.61 -8.49 -11.01
CA LEU A 310 24.83 -7.82 -10.59
C LEU A 310 25.87 -7.90 -11.72
N PRO A 311 26.40 -6.77 -12.21
CA PRO A 311 27.36 -6.79 -13.31
C PRO A 311 28.72 -7.34 -12.86
N LEU A 312 29.27 -8.26 -13.66
CA LEU A 312 30.55 -8.94 -13.35
C LEU A 312 31.74 -7.99 -13.21
N ILE A 313 31.70 -6.86 -13.93
CA ILE A 313 32.75 -5.83 -13.86
C ILE A 313 32.78 -5.17 -12.48
N ASP A 314 31.62 -4.92 -11.87
CA ASP A 314 31.57 -4.38 -10.51
C ASP A 314 32.00 -5.43 -9.49
N CYS A 315 31.64 -6.70 -9.70
CA CYS A 315 32.13 -7.81 -8.88
C CYS A 315 33.65 -7.87 -8.90
N SER A 316 34.28 -7.90 -10.08
CA SER A 316 35.74 -7.99 -10.19
C SER A 316 36.43 -6.76 -9.61
N ARG A 317 35.85 -5.56 -9.78
CA ARG A 317 36.36 -4.33 -9.17
C ARG A 317 36.29 -4.38 -7.65
N ILE A 318 35.16 -4.80 -7.09
CA ILE A 318 34.96 -4.91 -5.63
C ILE A 318 35.91 -5.96 -5.05
N ASP A 319 36.07 -7.09 -5.73
CA ASP A 319 36.96 -8.16 -5.29
C ASP A 319 38.44 -7.73 -5.32
N ALA A 320 38.88 -7.04 -6.38
CA ALA A 320 40.23 -6.47 -6.46
C ALA A 320 40.51 -5.43 -5.35
N LEU A 321 39.52 -4.59 -5.03
CA LEU A 321 39.62 -3.63 -3.92
C LEU A 321 39.71 -4.34 -2.57
N ARG A 322 38.91 -5.38 -2.34
CA ARG A 322 38.94 -6.17 -1.09
C ARG A 322 40.25 -6.94 -0.92
N GLU A 323 40.77 -7.50 -2.00
CA GLU A 323 42.07 -8.19 -2.00
C GLU A 323 43.21 -7.26 -1.57
N SER A 324 43.15 -5.98 -1.95
CA SER A 324 44.15 -4.99 -1.52
C SER A 324 44.04 -4.59 -0.03
N LEU A 325 42.88 -4.81 0.60
CA LEU A 325 42.57 -4.36 1.96
C LEU A 325 42.71 -5.46 3.02
N GLU A 326 42.55 -6.74 2.67
CA GLU A 326 42.58 -7.86 3.61
C GLU A 326 43.63 -8.92 3.22
N HIS A 327 44.73 -9.00 3.99
CA HIS A 327 45.70 -10.12 3.93
C HIS A 327 45.13 -11.43 4.51
N ASP A 328 44.03 -11.36 5.28
CA ASP A 328 43.32 -12.51 5.80
C ASP A 328 42.11 -12.77 4.89
N ARG A 329 42.24 -13.74 3.97
CA ARG A 329 41.09 -14.23 3.18
C ARG A 329 39.93 -14.49 4.15
N LEU A 330 38.81 -13.79 3.93
CA LEU A 330 37.50 -14.10 4.51
C LEU A 330 37.20 -15.58 4.32
N LYS A 331 37.63 -16.43 5.27
CA LYS A 331 37.09 -17.77 5.44
C LYS A 331 35.64 -17.54 5.82
N MET A 332 34.75 -17.55 4.82
CA MET A 332 33.32 -17.54 5.05
C MET A 332 33.05 -18.65 6.06
N SER A 333 32.70 -18.25 7.29
CA SER A 333 32.66 -19.19 8.40
C SER A 333 31.65 -20.28 8.02
N ARG A 334 32.05 -21.55 8.17
CA ARG A 334 31.15 -22.69 7.91
C ARG A 334 29.88 -22.63 8.76
N SER A 335 29.85 -21.78 9.79
CA SER A 335 28.69 -21.54 10.66
C SER A 335 27.66 -20.55 10.11
N VAL A 336 27.90 -19.84 9.00
CA VAL A 336 27.00 -18.74 8.53
C VAL A 336 25.63 -19.26 8.08
N TYR A 337 25.58 -20.41 7.40
CA TYR A 337 24.34 -21.00 6.87
C TYR A 337 23.92 -22.26 7.63
N VAL A 338 24.13 -22.29 8.95
CA VAL A 338 23.64 -23.37 9.80
C VAL A 338 22.24 -23.00 10.32
N GLN A 339 21.32 -23.97 10.31
CA GLN A 339 19.96 -23.75 10.79
C GLN A 339 19.99 -23.32 12.27
N PRO A 340 19.32 -22.23 12.67
CA PRO A 340 19.37 -21.73 14.04
C PRO A 340 18.95 -22.75 15.10
N ALA A 341 18.08 -23.69 14.75
CA ALA A 341 17.66 -24.79 15.63
C ALA A 341 18.82 -25.75 15.98
N LEU A 342 19.78 -25.95 15.07
CA LEU A 342 20.96 -26.78 15.30
C LEU A 342 22.01 -26.09 16.19
N LEU A 343 21.89 -24.76 16.36
CA LEU A 343 22.74 -23.95 17.21
C LEU A 343 22.13 -23.68 18.59
N GLN A 344 20.92 -24.20 18.87
CA GLN A 344 20.27 -24.01 20.17
C GLN A 344 20.96 -24.88 21.23
N GLY A 345 21.64 -24.21 22.17
CA GLY A 345 22.17 -24.84 23.38
C GLY A 345 21.09 -25.10 24.44
N PRO A 346 21.42 -25.87 25.50
CA PRO A 346 20.52 -26.07 26.64
C PRO A 346 20.13 -24.73 27.27
N ALA A 347 18.96 -24.68 27.91
CA ALA A 347 18.52 -23.49 28.62
C ALA A 347 19.59 -23.05 29.63
N LEU A 348 19.90 -21.75 29.66
CA LEU A 348 20.85 -21.21 30.62
C LEU A 348 20.31 -21.46 32.04
N VAL A 349 21.09 -22.16 32.85
CA VAL A 349 20.82 -22.33 34.28
C VAL A 349 21.02 -20.97 34.96
N SER A 350 20.13 -20.61 35.90
CA SER A 350 20.31 -19.39 36.68
C SER A 350 21.56 -19.54 37.57
N GLU A 351 22.48 -18.58 37.48
CA GLU A 351 23.65 -18.46 38.38
C GLU A 351 23.27 -18.23 39.85
N ILE A 352 21.99 -17.98 40.13
CA ILE A 352 21.48 -17.88 41.49
C ILE A 352 21.33 -19.31 42.01
N GLU A 353 22.36 -19.82 42.69
CA GLU A 353 22.18 -20.88 43.67
C GLU A 353 21.15 -20.37 44.68
N VAL A 354 19.95 -20.93 44.64
CA VAL A 354 19.02 -20.83 45.75
C VAL A 354 19.67 -21.65 46.87
N THR A 355 20.53 -21.02 47.67
CA THR A 355 20.92 -21.59 48.95
C THR A 355 19.61 -21.86 49.71
N PRO A 356 19.30 -23.11 50.07
CA PRO A 356 18.09 -23.40 50.82
C PRO A 356 18.10 -22.55 52.09
N ALA A 357 16.96 -21.95 52.42
CA ALA A 357 16.79 -20.95 53.47
C ALA A 357 16.96 -21.49 54.91
N ASN A 358 17.83 -22.49 55.14
CA ASN A 358 18.11 -23.09 56.43
C ASN A 358 19.62 -23.21 56.64
N THR A 359 20.32 -22.09 56.81
CA THR A 359 21.60 -22.06 57.56
C THR A 359 21.87 -20.66 58.08
N TYR A 360 20.97 -20.18 58.95
CA TYR A 360 21.32 -19.15 59.93
C TYR A 360 21.70 -19.86 61.23
N HIS A 361 22.91 -20.41 61.31
CA HIS A 361 23.54 -20.67 62.60
C HIS A 361 25.04 -20.42 62.47
N GLU A 362 25.51 -19.53 63.36
CA GLU A 362 26.88 -19.35 63.82
C GLU A 362 27.88 -18.69 62.84
N VAL A 363 27.83 -17.36 62.82
CA VAL A 363 29.07 -16.57 62.95
C VAL A 363 28.89 -15.70 64.19
N VAL A 364 29.18 -16.29 65.35
CA VAL A 364 29.46 -15.59 66.60
C VAL A 364 30.96 -15.77 66.84
N ASP A 365 31.65 -14.63 66.93
CA ASP A 365 32.96 -14.37 67.55
C ASP A 365 34.17 -15.18 67.06
N VAL A 366 35.20 -14.47 66.56
CA VAL A 366 36.44 -14.20 67.31
C VAL A 366 37.21 -13.06 66.59
N VAL A 367 37.28 -11.92 67.30
CA VAL A 367 38.35 -10.88 67.39
C VAL A 367 39.03 -10.37 66.11
#